data_AF-A0AAE5BVI8-F1
#
_entry.id   AF-A0AAE5BVI8-F1
#
_cell.length_a   1.000
_cell.length_b   1.000
_cell.length_c   1.000
_cell.angle_alpha   90.00
_cell.angle_beta   90.00
_cell.angle_gamma   90.00
#
_symmetry.space_group_name_H-M   'P 1'
#
loop_
_entity.id
_entity.type
_entity.pdbx_description
1 polymer ?
#
loop_
_entity_poly.entity_id
_entity_poly.type
_entity_poly.pdbx_seq_one_letter_code
_entity_poly.pdbx_strand_id
1 'polypeptide(L)'
;MADPNMSDFYRRVERIQKARAKGYGFEAPGTLGRSHYYRPRTQRRGLLGPVLLLLAAVFLMKGLMISQIGTSDYQARVDRLRAGKGIEPLGGWVMQVDPVSTLVAEKLGPLIPPLR
;
A
#
# COMPACT_ATOMS: atom_id res chain seq x y z
N MET A 1 -23.39 -54.50 -7.22
CA MET A 1 -22.54 -53.76 -8.17
C MET A 1 -23.24 -52.43 -8.44
N ALA A 2 -22.61 -51.30 -8.09
CA ALA A 2 -23.20 -49.99 -8.41
C ALA A 2 -23.16 -49.81 -9.92
N ASP A 3 -24.29 -49.48 -10.54
CA ASP A 3 -24.37 -49.23 -11.98
C ASP A 3 -23.40 -48.08 -12.33
N PRO A 4 -22.36 -48.34 -13.16
CA PRO A 4 -21.39 -47.32 -13.54
C PRO A 4 -22.05 -46.07 -14.12
N ASN A 5 -23.16 -46.24 -14.86
CA ASN A 5 -23.91 -45.16 -15.48
C ASN A 5 -24.54 -44.22 -14.44
N MET A 6 -25.03 -44.79 -13.34
CA MET A 6 -25.61 -44.03 -12.23
C MET A 6 -24.55 -43.18 -11.52
N SER A 7 -23.33 -43.71 -11.34
CA SER A 7 -22.24 -42.97 -10.71
C SER A 7 -21.76 -41.77 -11.56
N ASP A 8 -21.77 -41.92 -12.89
CA ASP A 8 -21.44 -40.85 -13.83
C ASP A 8 -22.53 -39.77 -13.84
N PHE A 9 -23.79 -40.17 -13.76
CA PHE A 9 -24.92 -39.25 -13.64
C PHE A 9 -24.81 -38.38 -12.39
N TYR A 10 -24.59 -38.99 -11.22
CA TYR A 10 -24.43 -38.23 -9.97
C TYR A 10 -23.23 -37.28 -10.00
N ARG A 11 -22.09 -37.70 -10.58
CA ARG A 11 -20.92 -36.81 -10.76
C ARG A 11 -21.23 -35.59 -11.63
N ARG A 12 -22.08 -35.74 -12.67
CA ARG A 12 -22.53 -34.60 -13.51
C ARG A 12 -23.45 -33.67 -12.74
N VAL A 13 -24.43 -34.22 -12.01
CA VAL A 13 -25.35 -33.44 -11.18
C VAL A 13 -24.58 -32.65 -10.12
N GLU A 14 -23.62 -33.29 -9.45
CA GLU A 14 -22.78 -32.64 -8.43
C GLU A 14 -21.99 -31.47 -9.01
N ARG A 15 -21.47 -31.60 -10.24
CA ARG A 15 -20.77 -30.51 -10.94
C ARG A 15 -21.71 -29.33 -11.22
N ILE A 16 -22.94 -29.60 -11.65
CA ILE A 16 -23.95 -28.57 -11.91
C ILE A 16 -24.34 -27.87 -10.60
N GLN A 17 -24.54 -28.64 -9.51
CA GLN A 17 -24.87 -28.09 -8.20
C GLN A 17 -23.73 -27.25 -7.63
N LYS A 18 -22.47 -27.70 -7.74
CA LYS A 18 -21.28 -26.91 -7.37
C LYS A 18 -21.17 -25.62 -8.19
N ALA A 19 -21.52 -25.65 -9.47
CA ALA A 19 -21.52 -24.44 -10.31
C ALA A 19 -22.64 -23.46 -9.88
N ARG A 20 -23.85 -23.96 -9.62
CA ARG A 20 -24.97 -23.15 -9.10
C ARG A 20 -24.65 -22.54 -7.73
N ALA A 21 -24.08 -23.32 -6.81
CA ALA A 21 -23.67 -22.84 -5.48
C ALA A 21 -22.59 -21.73 -5.54
N LYS A 22 -21.77 -21.72 -6.59
CA LYS A 22 -20.77 -20.67 -6.86
C LYS A 22 -21.33 -19.46 -7.61
N GLY A 23 -22.63 -19.44 -7.92
CA GLY A 23 -23.30 -18.33 -8.59
C GLY A 23 -23.14 -18.31 -10.11
N TYR A 24 -22.69 -19.40 -10.74
CA TYR A 24 -22.67 -19.52 -12.20
C TYR A 24 -24.09 -19.73 -12.71
N GLY A 25 -24.63 -18.74 -13.42
CA GLY A 25 -25.91 -18.84 -14.13
C GLY A 25 -25.71 -19.47 -15.52
N PHE A 26 -26.62 -20.35 -15.93
CA PHE A 26 -26.74 -20.74 -17.33
C PHE A 26 -27.61 -19.69 -18.02
N GLU A 27 -27.03 -18.90 -18.93
CA GLU A 27 -27.74 -17.91 -19.72
C GLU A 27 -28.07 -18.49 -21.09
N ALA A 28 -29.32 -18.35 -21.52
CA ALA A 28 -29.70 -18.65 -22.90
C ALA A 28 -29.21 -17.51 -23.80
N PRO A 29 -28.78 -17.78 -25.04
CA PRO A 29 -28.41 -16.74 -25.99
C PRO A 29 -29.61 -15.77 -26.18
N GLY A 30 -29.41 -14.48 -25.87
CA GLY A 30 -30.42 -13.43 -26.03
C GLY A 30 -31.09 -12.91 -24.76
N THR A 31 -30.79 -13.44 -23.57
CA THR A 31 -31.25 -12.87 -22.30
C THR A 31 -30.28 -11.80 -21.78
N LEU A 32 -30.78 -10.72 -21.16
CA LEU A 32 -29.94 -9.69 -20.54
C LEU A 32 -29.14 -10.32 -19.38
N GLY A 33 -27.93 -10.75 -19.71
CA GLY A 33 -27.12 -11.59 -18.85
C GLY A 33 -26.65 -10.85 -17.60
N ARG A 34 -26.46 -11.63 -16.55
CA ARG A 34 -25.53 -11.32 -15.45
C ARG A 34 -24.08 -11.18 -15.94
N SER A 35 -23.78 -11.02 -17.23
CA SER A 35 -22.51 -10.50 -17.71
C SER A 35 -22.19 -9.10 -17.16
N HIS A 36 -23.17 -8.41 -16.57
CA HIS A 36 -22.96 -7.27 -15.67
C HIS A 36 -22.23 -7.62 -14.36
N TYR A 37 -21.95 -8.90 -14.11
CA TYR A 37 -21.15 -9.44 -13.02
C TYR A 37 -19.86 -10.05 -13.57
N TYR A 38 -19.19 -9.34 -14.49
CA TYR A 38 -17.75 -9.49 -14.60
C TYR A 38 -17.18 -9.13 -13.23
N ARG A 39 -16.89 -10.13 -12.40
CA ARG A 39 -16.15 -9.91 -11.16
C ARG A 39 -14.84 -9.27 -11.62
N PRO A 40 -14.58 -7.97 -11.34
CA PRO A 40 -13.35 -7.36 -11.79
C PRO A 40 -12.24 -8.23 -11.22
N ARG A 41 -11.44 -8.81 -12.13
CA ARG A 41 -10.31 -9.64 -11.78
C ARG A 41 -9.52 -8.80 -10.78
N THR A 42 -9.48 -9.22 -9.52
CA THR A 42 -8.90 -8.38 -8.48
C THR A 42 -7.42 -8.28 -8.84
N GLN A 43 -7.05 -7.17 -9.49
CA GLN A 43 -5.66 -6.85 -9.66
C GLN A 43 -5.20 -6.64 -8.24
N ARG A 44 -4.37 -7.56 -7.75
CA ARG A 44 -3.65 -7.37 -6.49
C ARG A 44 -2.87 -6.09 -6.67
N ARG A 45 -3.42 -4.96 -6.21
CA ARG A 45 -2.74 -3.67 -6.23
C ARG A 45 -1.47 -3.91 -5.44
N GLY A 46 -0.32 -3.83 -6.12
CA GLY A 46 0.97 -4.11 -5.49
C GLY A 46 1.18 -3.20 -4.28
N LEU A 47 1.93 -3.68 -3.29
CA LEU A 47 2.30 -2.90 -2.11
C LEU A 47 3.18 -1.68 -2.44
N LEU A 48 3.63 -1.54 -3.68
CA LEU A 48 4.43 -0.41 -4.18
C LEU A 48 3.77 0.94 -3.92
N GLY A 49 2.46 1.08 -4.19
CA GLY A 49 1.73 2.33 -3.97
C GLY A 49 1.77 2.82 -2.52
N PRO A 50 1.29 2.01 -1.55
CA PRO A 50 1.32 2.42 -0.14
C PRO A 50 2.75 2.58 0.41
N VAL A 51 3.72 1.79 -0.05
CA VAL A 51 5.13 1.95 0.36
C VAL A 51 5.69 3.29 -0.12
N LEU A 52 5.46 3.66 -1.38
CA LEU A 52 5.90 4.95 -1.92
C LEU A 52 5.23 6.13 -1.20
N LEU A 53 3.94 6.02 -0.88
CA LEU A 53 3.23 7.05 -0.11
C LEU A 53 3.85 7.24 1.28
N LEU A 54 4.17 6.14 1.97
CA LEU A 54 4.78 6.18 3.30
C LEU A 54 6.17 6.81 3.24
N LEU A 55 6.99 6.43 2.27
CA LEU A 55 8.31 7.05 2.05
C LEU A 55 8.18 8.55 1.78
N ALA A 56 7.24 8.96 0.92
CA ALA A 56 6.98 10.36 0.62
C ALA A 56 6.60 11.15 1.89
N ALA A 57 5.73 10.58 2.74
CA ALA A 57 5.34 11.21 4.01
C ALA A 57 6.54 11.38 4.97
N VAL A 58 7.44 10.39 5.05
CA VAL A 58 8.65 10.49 5.87
C VAL A 58 9.58 11.61 5.38
N PHE A 59 9.83 11.69 4.07
CA PHE A 59 10.66 12.75 3.51
C PHE A 59 10.03 14.13 3.65
N LEU A 60 8.70 14.22 3.51
CA LEU A 60 7.96 15.47 3.72
C LEU A 60 8.10 15.96 5.16
N MET A 61 7.89 15.07 6.13
CA MET A 61 8.05 15.38 7.56
C MET A 61 9.47 15.87 7.86
N LYS A 62 10.50 15.17 7.36
CA LYS A 62 11.90 15.59 7.53
C LYS A 62 12.16 16.97 6.92
N GLY A 63 11.71 17.21 5.69
CA GLY A 63 11.88 18.48 4.99
C GLY A 63 11.17 19.64 5.71
N LEU A 64 9.99 19.39 6.28
CA LEU A 64 9.29 20.34 7.15
C LEU A 64 10.12 20.69 8.38
N MET A 65 10.69 19.70 9.07
CA MET A 65 11.53 19.96 10.25
C MET A 65 12.76 20.79 9.88
N ILE A 66 13.42 20.49 8.76
CA ILE A 66 14.59 21.24 8.28
C ILE A 66 14.19 22.67 7.90
N SER A 67 13.06 22.86 7.22
CA SER A 67 12.55 24.18 6.84
C SER A 67 12.22 25.05 8.05
N GLN A 68 11.71 24.45 9.13
CA GLN A 68 11.28 25.18 10.33
C GLN A 68 12.45 25.51 11.27
N ILE A 69 13.38 24.57 11.45
CA ILE A 69 14.47 24.67 12.42
C ILE A 69 15.74 25.25 11.78
N GLY A 70 15.87 25.11 10.46
CA GLY A 70 17.12 25.40 9.74
C GLY A 70 18.07 24.19 9.75
N THR A 71 18.86 24.08 8.69
CA THR A 71 19.73 22.92 8.44
C THR A 71 20.79 22.70 9.53
N SER A 72 21.39 23.77 10.04
CA SER A 72 22.44 23.71 11.07
C SER A 72 21.92 23.17 12.40
N ASP A 73 20.78 23.69 12.84
CA ASP A 73 20.18 23.34 14.13
C ASP A 73 19.56 21.95 14.10
N TYR A 74 19.05 21.53 12.93
CA TYR A 74 18.61 20.16 12.70
C TYR A 74 19.79 19.17 12.82
N GLN A 75 20.92 19.46 12.18
CA GLN A 75 22.13 18.62 12.27
C GLN A 75 22.62 18.49 13.72
N ALA A 76 22.66 19.59 14.48
CA ALA A 76 23.06 19.56 15.88
C ALA A 76 22.15 18.65 16.74
N ARG A 77 20.85 18.56 16.43
CA ARG A 77 19.91 17.65 17.10
C ARG A 77 20.18 16.19 16.73
N VAL A 78 20.43 15.92 15.45
CA VAL A 78 20.78 14.58 14.95
C VAL A 78 22.08 14.07 15.59
N ASP A 79 23.08 14.94 15.72
CA ASP A 79 24.35 14.58 16.36
C ASP A 79 24.19 14.27 17.85
N ARG A 80 23.32 15.02 18.56
CA ARG A 80 22.95 14.68 19.94
C ARG A 80 22.23 13.34 20.04
N LEU A 81 21.33 13.03 19.11
CA LEU A 81 20.65 11.72 19.04
C LEU A 81 21.65 10.58 18.81
N ARG A 82 22.66 10.79 17.96
CA ARG A 82 23.74 9.81 17.70
C ARG A 82 24.63 9.57 18.91
N ALA A 83 24.89 10.62 19.70
CA ALA A 83 25.69 10.54 20.92
C ALA A 83 24.91 9.96 22.13
N GLY A 84 23.62 9.67 21.99
CA GLY A 84 22.78 9.09 23.03
C GLY A 84 23.10 7.62 23.35
N LYS A 85 22.35 7.03 24.28
CA LYS A 85 22.48 5.63 24.71
C LYS A 85 21.20 4.85 24.40
N GLY A 86 21.31 3.53 24.33
CA GLY A 86 20.16 2.67 24.03
C GLY A 86 19.66 2.82 22.59
N ILE A 87 18.40 3.23 22.41
CA ILE A 87 17.74 3.32 21.09
C ILE A 87 17.96 4.66 20.37
N GLU A 88 18.49 5.66 21.06
CA GLU A 88 18.67 7.02 20.54
C GLU A 88 19.60 7.08 19.30
N PRO A 89 20.72 6.31 19.24
CA PRO A 89 21.59 6.32 18.07
C PRO A 89 20.91 5.79 16.80
N LEU A 90 19.95 4.87 16.92
CA LEU A 90 19.16 4.39 15.78
C LEU A 90 18.30 5.51 15.20
N GLY A 91 17.69 6.32 16.08
CA GLY A 91 16.96 7.52 15.67
C GLY A 91 17.86 8.54 14.97
N GLY A 92 19.08 8.74 15.48
CA GLY A 92 20.09 9.61 14.87
C GLY A 92 20.61 9.11 13.51
N TRP A 93 20.58 7.80 13.26
CA TRP A 93 20.90 7.24 11.95
C TRP A 93 19.73 7.43 10.96
N VAL A 94 18.50 7.14 11.39
CA VAL A 94 17.29 7.34 10.58
C VAL A 94 17.07 8.81 10.23
N MET A 95 17.39 9.73 11.14
CA MET A 95 17.21 11.18 10.96
C MET A 95 18.39 11.88 10.28
N GLN A 96 19.33 11.14 9.68
CA GLN A 96 20.40 11.77 8.91
C GLN A 96 19.83 12.69 7.83
N VAL A 97 20.53 13.81 7.58
CA VAL A 97 20.18 14.75 6.52
C VAL A 97 20.37 14.06 5.18
N ASP A 98 19.26 13.86 4.47
CA ASP A 98 19.23 13.26 3.13
C ASP A 98 19.06 14.35 2.06
N PRO A 99 19.66 14.22 0.86
CA PRO A 99 19.50 15.19 -0.23
C PRO A 99 18.03 15.40 -0.66
N VAL A 100 17.19 14.38 -0.49
CA VAL A 100 15.75 14.49 -0.79
C VAL A 100 15.06 15.42 0.21
N SER A 101 15.41 15.32 1.50
CA SER A 101 14.81 16.16 2.54
C SER A 101 15.24 17.63 2.44
N THR A 102 16.46 17.90 2.00
CA THR A 102 16.93 19.29 1.75
C THR A 102 16.19 19.91 0.57
N LEU A 103 16.00 19.17 -0.54
CA LEU A 103 15.20 19.65 -1.68
C LEU A 103 13.75 19.92 -1.29
N VAL A 104 13.16 19.06 -0.47
CA VAL A 104 11.80 19.28 0.05
C VAL A 104 11.76 20.51 0.94
N ALA A 105 12.74 20.73 1.81
CA ALA A 105 12.83 21.92 2.65
C ALA A 105 12.95 23.21 1.82
N GLU A 106 13.76 23.22 0.77
CA GLU A 106 13.88 24.36 -0.15
C GLU A 106 12.56 24.71 -0.85
N LYS A 107 11.77 23.69 -1.20
CA LYS A 107 10.45 23.89 -1.82
C LYS A 107 9.37 24.33 -0.83
N LEU A 108 9.46 23.89 0.43
CA LEU A 108 8.49 24.20 1.47
C LEU A 108 8.78 25.51 2.20
N GLY A 109 10.04 25.93 2.30
CA GLY A 109 10.47 27.19 2.91
C GLY A 109 9.70 28.43 2.43
N PRO A 110 9.46 28.65 1.13
CA PRO A 110 8.68 29.81 0.68
C PRO A 110 7.18 29.71 0.99
N LEU A 111 6.66 28.51 1.28
CA LEU A 111 5.24 28.27 1.56
C LEU A 111 4.91 28.33 3.05
N ILE A 112 5.90 28.12 3.92
CA ILE A 112 5.70 27.97 5.36
C ILE A 112 6.52 29.03 6.09
N PRO A 113 5.89 30.03 6.73
CA PRO A 113 6.61 30.99 7.53
C PRO A 113 7.26 30.30 8.74
N PRO A 114 8.50 30.65 9.11
CA PRO A 114 9.15 30.08 10.28
C PRO A 114 8.35 30.40 11.53
N LEU A 115 8.14 29.39 12.39
CA LEU A 115 7.54 29.58 13.71
C LEU A 115 8.52 30.42 14.56
N ARG A 116 8.12 31.66 14.88
CA ARG A 116 8.84 32.54 15.81
C ARG A 116 8.76 32.04 17.24
#